data_AF-A0A9N8H6Y5-F1
#
_entry.id   AF-A0A9N8H6Y5-F1
#
_cell.length_a   1.000
_cell.length_b   1.000
_cell.length_c   1.000
_cell.angle_alpha   90.00
_cell.angle_beta   90.00
_cell.angle_gamma   90.00
#
_symmetry.space_group_name_H-M   'P 1'
#
loop_
_entity.id
_entity.type
_entity.pdbx_description
1 polymer ?
#
loop_
_entity_poly.entity_id
_entity_poly.type
_entity_poly.pdbx_seq_one_letter_code
_entity_poly.pdbx_strand_id
1 'polypeptide(L)'
;MPPRASADCDEPSLRDASWTSYETEANKMNGAISASQLNNNNEDTPSRTIRVSFAPTAKVRQIVKITREQAKDVWFNNDDFQRMKKSFAPTVQLMAAGALTPEESANSEEHCTRGLEYRTKDGARRRMKNKYDGMAAVLHEQDRQLFEDTRDDEQLAKVYIDVNCKCSFEALALGRRDEQDVKDYLTGKGESSERSADDSTVASTSSSASVPAAPKRFQKLKSSGSFHERSLRSSFKGLKRVFSGSKLLRRNQPTTAVA
;
A
#
# COMPACT_ATOMS: atom_id res chain seq x y z
N MET A 1 -17.93 -33.14 -22.92
CA MET A 1 -17.85 -32.08 -21.91
C MET A 1 -18.50 -30.84 -22.50
N PRO A 2 -19.58 -30.31 -21.89
CA PRO A 2 -20.18 -29.07 -22.38
C PRO A 2 -19.25 -27.88 -22.08
N PRO A 3 -19.21 -26.85 -22.94
CA PRO A 3 -18.47 -25.64 -22.68
C PRO A 3 -19.06 -24.94 -21.45
N ARG A 4 -18.19 -24.55 -20.51
CA ARG A 4 -18.53 -23.66 -19.40
C ARG A 4 -19.09 -22.38 -20.00
N ALA A 5 -20.37 -22.12 -19.78
CA ALA A 5 -20.98 -20.83 -20.05
C ALA A 5 -20.08 -19.75 -19.44
N SER A 6 -19.53 -18.87 -20.29
CA SER A 6 -18.92 -17.64 -19.85
C SER A 6 -19.97 -16.92 -19.01
N ALA A 7 -19.68 -16.73 -17.72
CA ALA A 7 -20.34 -15.69 -16.98
C ALA A 7 -19.91 -14.40 -17.68
N ASP A 8 -20.73 -13.95 -18.62
CA ASP A 8 -20.71 -12.61 -19.14
C ASP A 8 -20.93 -11.73 -17.91
N CYS A 9 -19.82 -11.33 -17.28
CA CYS A 9 -19.80 -10.16 -16.43
C CYS A 9 -20.14 -9.03 -17.39
N ASP A 10 -21.44 -8.77 -17.55
CA ASP A 10 -21.95 -7.59 -18.24
C ASP A 10 -21.09 -6.43 -17.78
N GLU A 11 -20.23 -5.97 -18.68
CA GLU A 11 -19.40 -4.79 -18.49
C GLU A 11 -20.39 -3.67 -18.21
N PRO A 12 -20.55 -3.21 -16.95
CA PRO A 12 -21.60 -2.27 -16.64
C PRO A 12 -21.31 -1.04 -17.49
N SER A 13 -22.22 -0.73 -18.42
CA SER A 13 -22.03 0.35 -19.38
C SER A 13 -21.63 1.58 -18.60
N LEU A 14 -20.38 2.01 -18.80
CA LEU A 14 -19.65 2.99 -18.00
C LEU A 14 -20.14 4.43 -18.26
N ARG A 15 -21.42 4.57 -18.57
CA ARG A 15 -22.14 5.79 -18.87
C ARG A 15 -23.37 5.80 -17.97
N ASP A 16 -23.34 6.72 -17.01
CA ASP A 16 -24.51 7.28 -16.29
C ASP A 16 -24.82 6.79 -14.85
N ALA A 17 -24.03 5.89 -14.26
CA ALA A 17 -24.07 5.71 -12.81
C ALA A 17 -23.24 6.79 -12.10
N SER A 18 -23.89 7.91 -11.79
CA SER A 18 -23.45 9.01 -10.92
C SER A 18 -23.05 8.52 -9.50
N TRP A 19 -21.91 7.82 -9.38
CA TRP A 19 -21.24 7.55 -8.11
C TRP A 19 -20.50 8.79 -7.54
N THR A 20 -20.36 9.84 -8.34
CA THR A 20 -19.73 11.11 -7.95
C THR A 20 -20.56 11.92 -6.94
N SER A 21 -21.86 11.62 -6.80
CA SER A 21 -22.71 12.24 -5.77
C SER A 21 -22.27 11.87 -4.35
N TYR A 22 -21.77 10.64 -4.12
CA TYR A 22 -21.30 10.21 -2.79
C TYR A 22 -19.84 10.62 -2.52
N GLU A 23 -19.00 10.79 -3.54
CA GLU A 23 -17.62 11.27 -3.37
C GLU A 23 -17.55 12.76 -3.01
N THR A 24 -18.53 13.56 -3.45
CA THR A 24 -18.56 14.99 -3.13
C THR A 24 -19.06 15.25 -1.70
N GLU A 25 -19.99 14.45 -1.18
CA GLU A 25 -20.42 14.57 0.23
C GLU A 25 -19.38 14.01 1.23
N ALA A 26 -18.70 12.90 0.91
CA ALA A 26 -17.67 12.33 1.79
C ALA A 26 -16.43 13.25 1.95
N ASN A 27 -16.08 14.05 0.93
CA ASN A 27 -15.03 15.05 1.04
C ASN A 27 -15.50 16.37 1.66
N LYS A 28 -16.80 16.71 1.59
CA LYS A 28 -17.36 17.90 2.25
C LYS A 28 -17.53 17.71 3.75
N MET A 29 -17.73 16.47 4.22
CA MET A 29 -17.76 16.15 5.66
C MET A 29 -16.38 16.10 6.34
N ASN A 30 -15.27 16.03 5.59
CA ASN A 30 -13.91 16.04 6.16
C ASN A 30 -13.26 17.44 6.21
N GLY A 31 -13.94 18.47 5.68
CA GLY A 31 -13.38 19.82 5.53
C GLY A 31 -13.73 20.84 6.62
N ALA A 32 -14.53 20.49 7.63
CA ALA A 32 -15.03 21.46 8.62
C ALA A 32 -14.98 20.97 10.08
N ILE A 33 -14.13 20.01 10.42
CA ILE A 33 -13.75 19.79 11.82
C ILE A 33 -12.67 20.82 12.15
N SER A 34 -13.14 22.03 12.49
CA SER A 34 -12.31 23.07 13.09
C SER A 34 -11.62 22.50 14.33
N ALA A 35 -10.30 22.39 14.29
CA ALA A 35 -9.44 21.83 15.34
C ALA A 35 -9.46 22.61 16.67
N SER A 36 -10.43 23.51 16.87
CA SER A 36 -10.48 24.46 17.97
C SER A 36 -11.55 24.17 19.04
N GLN A 37 -12.34 23.09 18.92
CA GLN A 37 -13.44 22.80 19.86
C GLN A 37 -13.57 21.35 20.35
N LEU A 38 -12.50 20.54 20.32
CA LEU A 38 -12.46 19.30 21.13
C LEU A 38 -12.02 19.63 22.55
N ASN A 39 -13.01 20.02 23.35
CA ASN A 39 -12.90 20.23 24.78
C ASN A 39 -12.64 18.87 25.44
N ASN A 40 -11.43 18.68 25.97
CA ASN A 40 -10.93 17.47 26.60
C ASN A 40 -11.57 17.26 27.98
N ASN A 41 -12.80 16.73 28.02
CA ASN A 41 -13.28 16.00 29.20
C ASN A 41 -12.83 14.54 29.05
N ASN A 42 -11.54 14.32 29.25
CA ASN A 42 -10.91 13.00 29.26
C ASN A 42 -11.24 12.32 30.60
N GLU A 43 -12.49 11.89 30.75
CA GLU A 43 -12.83 10.85 31.72
C GLU A 43 -11.98 9.63 31.34
N ASP A 44 -11.07 9.23 32.24
CA ASP A 44 -10.23 8.04 32.16
C ASP A 44 -11.12 6.79 32.10
N THR A 45 -11.76 6.55 30.95
CA THR A 45 -12.39 5.28 30.68
C THR A 45 -11.26 4.26 30.58
N PRO A 46 -11.22 3.24 31.46
CA PRO A 46 -10.16 2.26 31.43
C PRO A 46 -10.20 1.59 30.06
N SER A 47 -9.14 1.79 29.28
CA SER A 47 -8.96 1.18 27.97
C SER A 47 -9.28 -0.31 28.08
N ARG A 48 -10.47 -0.71 27.62
CA ARG A 48 -10.87 -2.10 27.53
C ARG A 48 -9.89 -2.75 26.58
N THR A 49 -8.96 -3.50 27.16
CA THR A 49 -7.98 -4.25 26.40
C THR A 49 -8.78 -5.36 25.73
N ILE A 50 -9.10 -5.20 24.45
CA ILE A 50 -9.81 -6.22 23.67
C ILE A 50 -8.92 -7.47 23.70
N ARG A 51 -9.32 -8.48 24.47
CA ARG A 51 -8.65 -9.77 24.50
C ARG A 51 -9.20 -10.58 23.35
N VAL A 52 -8.40 -10.71 22.30
CA VAL A 52 -8.66 -11.69 21.23
C VAL A 52 -8.15 -13.04 21.75
N SER A 53 -9.07 -13.95 22.05
CA SER A 53 -8.76 -15.35 22.36
C SER A 53 -9.16 -16.22 21.17
N PHE A 54 -8.29 -17.14 20.77
CA PHE A 54 -8.63 -18.15 19.78
C PHE A 54 -9.45 -19.26 20.42
N ALA A 55 -10.28 -19.95 19.63
CA ALA A 55 -10.98 -21.14 20.09
C ALA A 55 -9.94 -22.18 20.59
N PRO A 56 -10.19 -22.86 21.74
CA PRO A 56 -9.24 -23.83 22.29
C PRO A 56 -8.89 -24.97 21.33
N THR A 57 -9.77 -25.23 20.36
CA THR A 57 -9.70 -26.29 19.36
C THR A 57 -9.10 -25.84 18.02
N ALA A 58 -8.63 -24.59 17.90
CA ALA A 58 -8.06 -24.08 16.66
C ALA A 58 -6.74 -24.81 16.33
N LYS A 59 -6.72 -25.52 15.20
CA LYS A 59 -5.51 -26.19 14.68
C LYS A 59 -4.56 -25.12 14.11
N VAL A 60 -3.54 -24.74 14.87
CA VAL A 60 -2.49 -23.83 14.40
C VAL A 60 -1.41 -24.64 13.69
N ARG A 61 -1.11 -24.29 12.43
CA ARG A 61 0.07 -24.84 11.74
C ARG A 61 1.33 -24.27 12.38
N GLN A 62 2.23 -25.14 12.83
CA GLN A 62 3.53 -24.71 13.31
C GLN A 62 4.36 -24.19 12.13
N ILE A 63 4.70 -22.90 12.16
CA ILE A 63 5.64 -22.32 11.21
C ILE A 63 7.03 -22.83 11.58
N VAL A 64 7.68 -23.53 10.64
CA VAL A 64 9.05 -24.01 10.83
C VAL A 64 9.97 -22.79 10.97
N LYS A 65 10.69 -22.71 12.09
CA LYS A 65 11.68 -21.66 12.30
C LYS A 65 12.90 -22.00 11.46
N ILE A 66 13.27 -21.09 10.55
CA ILE A 66 14.51 -21.20 9.76
C ILE A 66 15.69 -21.15 10.74
N THR A 67 16.58 -22.14 10.67
CA THR A 67 17.78 -22.16 11.51
C THR A 67 18.78 -21.10 11.06
N ARG A 68 19.73 -20.72 11.92
CA ARG A 68 20.77 -19.73 11.54
C ARG A 68 21.66 -20.21 10.39
N GLU A 69 21.80 -21.52 10.21
CA GLU A 69 22.55 -22.12 9.10
C GLU A 69 21.75 -22.00 7.80
N GLN A 70 20.49 -22.42 7.81
CA GLN A 70 19.58 -22.24 6.67
C GLN A 70 19.39 -20.77 6.28
N ALA A 71 19.45 -19.86 7.25
CA ALA A 71 19.36 -18.42 6.99
C ALA A 71 20.55 -17.90 6.15
N LYS A 72 21.70 -18.57 6.16
CA LYS A 72 22.86 -18.23 5.32
C LYS A 72 22.67 -18.71 3.87
N ASP A 73 21.88 -19.76 3.68
CA ASP A 73 21.56 -20.33 2.36
C ASP A 73 20.37 -19.61 1.68
N VAL A 74 19.80 -18.59 2.32
CA VAL A 74 18.75 -17.76 1.71
C VAL A 74 19.36 -16.90 0.62
N TRP A 75 18.70 -16.83 -0.55
CA TRP A 75 19.16 -16.07 -1.72
C TRP A 75 19.46 -14.59 -1.47
N PHE A 76 18.83 -13.98 -0.47
CA PHE A 76 19.06 -12.58 -0.13
C PHE A 76 19.31 -12.45 1.36
N ASN A 77 20.44 -11.85 1.71
CA ASN A 77 20.71 -11.43 3.07
C ASN A 77 20.13 -10.03 3.34
N ASN A 78 20.20 -9.59 4.60
CA ASN A 78 19.68 -8.28 4.99
C ASN A 78 20.41 -7.12 4.28
N ASP A 79 21.70 -7.26 3.97
CA ASP A 79 22.47 -6.22 3.29
C ASP A 79 22.03 -6.09 1.83
N ASP A 80 21.79 -7.21 1.14
CA ASP A 80 21.21 -7.25 -0.22
C ASP A 80 19.87 -6.51 -0.23
N PHE A 81 19.01 -6.77 0.77
CA PHE A 81 17.74 -6.08 0.90
C PHE A 81 17.91 -4.57 1.07
N GLN A 82 18.87 -4.12 1.88
CA GLN A 82 19.15 -2.69 2.01
C GLN A 82 19.70 -2.08 0.72
N ARG A 83 20.54 -2.81 -0.04
CA ARG A 83 21.03 -2.36 -1.35
C ARG A 83 19.88 -2.22 -2.35
N MET A 84 19.01 -3.23 -2.47
CA MET A 84 17.81 -3.15 -3.32
C MET A 84 16.91 -1.99 -2.92
N LYS A 85 16.72 -1.77 -1.61
CA LYS A 85 15.91 -0.64 -1.12
C LYS A 85 16.51 0.72 -1.51
N LYS A 86 17.83 0.84 -1.49
CA LYS A 86 18.53 2.05 -1.93
C LYS A 86 18.47 2.22 -3.44
N SER A 87 18.51 1.15 -4.22
CA SER A 87 18.54 1.23 -5.68
C SER A 87 17.22 1.73 -6.28
N PHE A 88 16.06 1.33 -5.74
CA PHE A 88 14.77 1.82 -6.27
C PHE A 88 14.30 3.15 -5.66
N ALA A 89 14.97 3.64 -4.61
CA ALA A 89 14.56 4.87 -3.93
C ALA A 89 14.57 6.12 -4.86
N PRO A 90 15.59 6.32 -5.72
CA PRO A 90 15.58 7.39 -6.72
C PRO A 90 14.39 7.29 -7.68
N THR A 91 14.09 6.09 -8.20
CA THR A 91 12.94 5.86 -9.08
C THR A 91 11.63 6.28 -8.42
N VAL A 92 11.41 5.88 -7.15
CA VAL A 92 10.21 6.30 -6.40
C VAL A 92 10.16 7.82 -6.22
N GLN A 93 11.29 8.48 -6.01
CA GLN A 93 11.34 9.95 -5.90
C GLN A 93 10.97 10.62 -7.23
N LEU A 94 11.47 10.12 -8.36
CA LEU A 94 11.13 10.63 -9.69
C LEU A 94 9.64 10.41 -10.01
N MET A 95 9.10 9.23 -9.71
CA MET A 95 7.66 8.94 -9.84
C MET A 95 6.83 9.90 -8.98
N ALA A 96 7.23 10.13 -7.73
CA ALA A 96 6.52 11.03 -6.82
C ALA A 96 6.59 12.50 -7.25
N ALA A 97 7.66 12.89 -7.94
CA ALA A 97 7.82 14.21 -8.54
C ALA A 97 7.06 14.36 -9.87
N GLY A 98 6.53 13.28 -10.44
CA GLY A 98 5.94 13.28 -11.78
C GLY A 98 6.96 13.50 -12.90
N ALA A 99 8.26 13.34 -12.60
CA ALA A 99 9.37 13.57 -13.52
C ALA A 99 9.72 12.33 -14.36
N LEU A 100 9.07 11.19 -14.09
CA LEU A 100 9.24 9.97 -14.85
C LEU A 100 7.90 9.63 -15.50
N THR A 101 7.82 9.82 -16.81
CA THR A 101 6.65 9.42 -17.59
C THR A 101 6.65 7.90 -17.79
N PRO A 102 5.48 7.27 -18.02
CA PRO A 102 5.42 5.83 -18.30
C PRO A 102 6.25 5.42 -19.52
N GLU A 103 6.33 6.30 -20.53
CA GLU A 103 7.09 6.09 -21.77
C GLU A 103 8.61 6.10 -21.52
N GLU A 104 9.09 7.07 -20.74
CA GLU A 104 10.51 7.12 -20.34
C GLU A 104 10.90 5.92 -19.47
N SER A 105 10.01 5.45 -18.59
CA SER A 105 10.29 4.25 -17.79
C SER A 105 10.32 2.98 -18.64
N ALA A 106 9.52 2.88 -19.70
CA ALA A 106 9.50 1.70 -20.56
C ALA A 106 10.81 1.57 -21.36
N ASN A 107 11.40 2.70 -21.75
CA ASN A 107 12.62 2.73 -22.57
C ASN A 107 13.91 2.79 -21.73
N SER A 108 13.83 3.11 -20.44
CA SER A 108 14.99 3.24 -19.57
C SER A 108 15.28 1.94 -18.79
N GLU A 109 16.37 1.27 -19.12
CA GLU A 109 16.89 0.13 -18.34
C GLU A 109 17.25 0.52 -16.88
N GLU A 110 17.46 1.80 -16.61
CA GLU A 110 17.86 2.32 -15.30
C GLU A 110 16.67 2.44 -14.32
N HIS A 111 15.45 2.61 -14.84
CA HIS A 111 14.28 2.94 -14.04
C HIS A 111 13.10 2.01 -14.32
N CYS A 112 12.96 0.99 -13.48
CA CYS A 112 11.78 0.14 -13.46
C CYS A 112 10.72 0.70 -12.49
N THR A 113 9.62 1.26 -13.02
CA THR A 113 8.49 1.71 -12.18
C THR A 113 7.59 0.57 -11.71
N ARG A 114 7.71 -0.60 -12.33
CA ARG A 114 6.83 -1.74 -12.08
C ARG A 114 6.99 -2.28 -10.66
N GLY A 115 5.88 -2.45 -9.95
CA GLY A 115 5.87 -2.88 -8.56
C GLY A 115 6.20 -1.77 -7.55
N LEU A 116 6.50 -0.55 -8.02
CA LEU A 116 6.75 0.62 -7.19
C LEU A 116 5.55 1.59 -7.14
N GLU A 117 4.44 1.28 -7.81
CA GLU A 117 3.26 2.14 -7.92
C GLU A 117 2.72 2.50 -6.53
N TYR A 118 2.68 1.52 -5.62
CA TYR A 118 2.22 1.69 -4.23
C TYR A 118 3.26 2.30 -3.28
N ARG A 119 4.48 2.57 -3.75
CA ARG A 119 5.49 3.30 -2.98
C ARG A 119 5.30 4.81 -3.06
N THR A 120 4.56 5.28 -4.06
CA THR A 120 4.11 6.67 -4.15
C THR A 120 3.00 6.97 -3.13
N LYS A 121 2.84 8.24 -2.75
CA LYS A 121 1.78 8.67 -1.82
C LYS A 121 0.38 8.36 -2.37
N ASP A 122 0.17 8.54 -3.67
CA ASP A 122 -1.12 8.33 -4.32
C ASP A 122 -1.44 6.84 -4.49
N GLY A 123 -0.46 6.03 -4.90
CA GLY A 123 -0.63 4.57 -4.93
C GLY A 123 -0.93 4.01 -3.55
N ALA A 124 -0.18 4.43 -2.52
CA ALA A 124 -0.45 4.03 -1.13
C ALA A 124 -1.86 4.41 -0.68
N ARG A 125 -2.32 5.63 -1.01
CA ARG A 125 -3.70 6.09 -0.71
C ARG A 125 -4.74 5.24 -1.43
N ARG A 126 -4.56 4.96 -2.72
CA ARG A 126 -5.46 4.12 -3.53
C ARG A 126 -5.59 2.71 -2.94
N ARG A 127 -4.46 2.08 -2.59
CA ARG A 127 -4.45 0.75 -1.94
C ARG A 127 -5.19 0.76 -0.62
N MET A 128 -4.94 1.76 0.22
CA MET A 128 -5.64 1.89 1.50
C MET A 128 -7.13 2.10 1.30
N LYS A 129 -7.54 2.95 0.36
CA LYS A 129 -8.96 3.18 0.02
C LYS A 129 -9.63 1.87 -0.39
N ASN A 130 -9.09 1.14 -1.36
CA ASN A 130 -9.68 -0.14 -1.81
C ASN A 130 -9.80 -1.15 -0.66
N LYS A 131 -8.80 -1.21 0.23
CA LYS A 131 -8.87 -2.06 1.43
C LYS A 131 -9.99 -1.62 2.38
N TYR A 132 -10.12 -0.32 2.65
CA TYR A 132 -11.16 0.21 3.53
C TYR A 132 -12.55 0.00 2.95
N ASP A 133 -12.73 0.28 1.65
CA ASP A 133 -13.99 0.09 0.94
C ASP A 133 -14.47 -1.37 1.06
N GLY A 134 -13.58 -2.34 0.81
CA GLY A 134 -13.92 -3.76 0.96
C GLY A 134 -14.22 -4.17 2.41
N MET A 135 -13.46 -3.66 3.39
CA MET A 135 -13.74 -3.93 4.81
C MET A 135 -15.08 -3.33 5.26
N ALA A 136 -15.38 -2.09 4.85
CA ALA A 136 -16.62 -1.40 5.20
C ALA A 136 -17.83 -2.13 4.62
N ALA A 137 -17.74 -2.59 3.36
CA ALA A 137 -18.80 -3.34 2.71
C ALA A 137 -19.14 -4.65 3.45
N VAL A 138 -18.12 -5.38 3.90
CA VAL A 138 -18.30 -6.59 4.71
C VAL A 138 -18.95 -6.27 6.06
N LEU A 139 -18.51 -5.21 6.75
CA LEU A 139 -19.09 -4.82 8.03
C LEU A 139 -20.56 -4.42 7.89
N HIS A 140 -20.91 -3.66 6.85
CA HIS A 140 -22.30 -3.28 6.59
C HIS A 140 -23.19 -4.50 6.33
N GLU A 141 -22.68 -5.48 5.58
CA GLU A 141 -23.41 -6.73 5.33
C GLU A 141 -23.53 -7.58 6.61
N GLN A 142 -22.50 -7.62 7.47
CA GLN A 142 -22.59 -8.28 8.78
C GLN A 142 -23.63 -7.63 9.69
N ASP A 143 -23.69 -6.30 9.73
CA ASP A 143 -24.70 -5.56 10.50
C ASP A 143 -26.12 -5.84 9.97
N ARG A 144 -26.29 -5.91 8.65
CA ARG A 144 -27.56 -6.30 8.00
C ARG A 144 -27.99 -7.72 8.40
N GLN A 145 -27.08 -8.70 8.27
CA GLN A 145 -27.32 -10.08 8.65
C GLN A 145 -27.68 -10.23 10.13
N LEU A 146 -27.00 -9.49 11.01
CA LEU A 146 -27.29 -9.47 12.44
C LEU A 146 -28.69 -8.93 12.75
N PHE A 147 -29.12 -7.86 12.07
CA PHE A 147 -30.46 -7.28 12.23
C PHE A 147 -31.57 -8.24 11.78
N GLU A 148 -31.31 -9.04 10.75
CA GLU A 148 -32.25 -10.01 10.19
C GLU A 148 -32.17 -11.41 10.83
N ASP A 149 -31.27 -11.61 11.80
CA ASP A 149 -30.94 -12.92 12.40
C ASP A 149 -30.59 -14.00 11.36
N THR A 150 -29.89 -13.60 10.29
CA THR A 150 -29.39 -14.49 9.25
C THR A 150 -27.86 -14.60 9.33
N ARG A 151 -27.30 -15.67 8.78
CA ARG A 151 -25.84 -15.85 8.63
C ARG A 151 -25.55 -16.49 7.29
N ASP A 152 -24.98 -15.71 6.38
CA ASP A 152 -24.65 -16.14 5.03
C ASP A 152 -23.24 -15.66 4.66
N ASP A 153 -22.29 -16.59 4.77
CA ASP A 153 -20.88 -16.33 4.46
C ASP A 153 -20.65 -16.09 2.95
N GLU A 154 -21.49 -16.66 2.08
CA GLU A 154 -21.39 -16.49 0.62
C GLU A 154 -21.80 -15.08 0.22
N GLN A 155 -22.83 -14.53 0.89
CA GLN A 155 -23.24 -13.15 0.68
C GLN A 155 -22.17 -12.15 1.13
N LEU A 156 -21.45 -12.42 2.23
CA LEU A 156 -20.30 -11.60 2.66
C LEU A 156 -19.17 -11.63 1.62
N ALA A 157 -18.85 -12.82 1.09
CA ALA A 157 -17.83 -12.98 0.06
C ALA A 157 -18.22 -12.23 -1.21
N LYS A 158 -19.48 -12.35 -1.64
CA LYS A 158 -20.03 -11.66 -2.81
C LYS A 158 -19.90 -10.14 -2.69
N VAL A 159 -20.35 -9.55 -1.59
CA VAL A 159 -20.26 -8.09 -1.37
C VAL A 159 -18.81 -7.59 -1.40
N TYR A 160 -17.86 -8.35 -0.85
CA TYR A 160 -16.45 -8.00 -0.91
C TYR A 160 -15.90 -8.05 -2.36
N ILE A 161 -16.27 -9.07 -3.12
CA ILE A 161 -15.88 -9.23 -4.52
C ILE A 161 -16.44 -8.09 -5.36
N ASP A 162 -17.72 -7.77 -5.19
CA ASP A 162 -18.41 -6.72 -5.96
C ASP A 162 -17.73 -5.36 -5.78
N VAL A 163 -17.36 -4.98 -4.55
CA VAL A 163 -16.68 -3.71 -4.28
C VAL A 163 -15.23 -3.67 -4.79
N ASN A 164 -14.56 -4.82 -4.83
CA ASN A 164 -13.17 -4.93 -5.26
C ASN A 164 -12.98 -5.41 -6.70
N CYS A 165 -14.06 -5.59 -7.47
CA CYS A 165 -14.01 -6.11 -8.85
C CYS A 165 -13.07 -5.27 -9.74
N LYS A 166 -13.07 -3.94 -9.56
CA LYS A 166 -12.15 -3.00 -10.23
C LYS A 166 -10.68 -3.36 -10.05
N CYS A 167 -10.28 -3.83 -8.86
CA CYS A 167 -8.89 -4.21 -8.59
C CYS A 167 -8.50 -5.45 -9.39
N SER A 168 -9.42 -6.41 -9.53
CA SER A 168 -9.23 -7.61 -10.34
C SER A 168 -9.12 -7.26 -11.82
N PHE A 169 -10.00 -6.37 -12.30
CA PHE A 169 -9.97 -5.90 -13.67
C PHE A 169 -8.67 -5.15 -14.00
N GLU A 170 -8.26 -4.21 -13.13
CA GLU A 170 -6.99 -3.48 -13.27
C GLU A 170 -5.79 -4.44 -13.32
N ALA A 171 -5.76 -5.44 -12.42
CA ALA A 171 -4.69 -6.44 -12.41
C ALA A 171 -4.66 -7.28 -13.69
N LEU A 172 -5.82 -7.69 -14.22
CA LEU A 172 -5.91 -8.43 -15.47
C LEU A 172 -5.44 -7.59 -16.67
N ALA A 173 -5.94 -6.36 -16.77
CA ALA A 173 -5.55 -5.42 -17.83
C ALA A 173 -4.05 -5.10 -17.78
N LEU A 174 -3.49 -5.03 -16.58
CA LEU A 174 -2.08 -4.81 -16.36
C LEU A 174 -1.24 -6.05 -16.77
N GLY A 175 -1.67 -7.25 -16.39
CA GLY A 175 -0.99 -8.49 -16.80
C GLY A 175 -1.01 -8.74 -18.31
N ARG A 176 -2.10 -8.37 -19.00
CA ARG A 176 -2.18 -8.44 -20.47
C ARG A 176 -1.19 -7.51 -21.16
N ARG A 177 -0.96 -6.32 -20.59
CA ARG A 177 0.05 -5.38 -21.10
C ARG A 177 1.44 -5.97 -20.94
N ASP A 178 1.76 -6.50 -19.77
CA ASP A 178 3.06 -7.14 -19.54
C ASP A 178 3.30 -8.32 -20.49
N GLU A 179 2.26 -9.14 -20.73
CA GLU A 179 2.33 -10.24 -21.68
C GLU A 179 2.65 -9.74 -23.09
N GLN A 180 2.04 -8.64 -23.51
CA GLN A 180 2.28 -8.03 -24.81
C GLN A 180 3.69 -7.44 -24.90
N ASP A 181 4.13 -6.70 -23.89
CA ASP A 181 5.48 -6.11 -23.83
C ASP A 181 6.56 -7.20 -23.95
N VAL A 182 6.37 -8.34 -23.28
CA VAL A 182 7.28 -9.50 -23.40
C VAL A 182 7.25 -10.12 -24.79
N LYS A 183 6.07 -10.23 -25.43
CA LYS A 183 5.96 -10.74 -26.81
C LYS A 183 6.67 -9.82 -27.79
N ASP A 184 6.53 -8.51 -27.63
CA ASP A 184 7.16 -7.52 -28.50
C ASP A 184 8.69 -7.51 -28.34
N TYR A 185 9.18 -7.69 -27.11
CA TYR A 185 10.60 -7.91 -26.81
C TYR A 185 11.15 -9.17 -27.50
N LEU A 186 10.47 -10.32 -27.36
CA LEU A 186 10.93 -11.60 -27.94
C LEU A 186 10.89 -11.64 -29.47
N THR A 187 10.01 -10.84 -30.10
CA THR A 187 9.92 -10.78 -31.57
C THR A 187 10.90 -9.79 -32.20
N GLY A 188 11.72 -9.10 -31.40
CA GLY A 188 12.71 -8.14 -31.89
C GLY A 188 12.11 -6.88 -32.50
N LYS A 189 10.80 -6.64 -32.33
CA LYS A 189 10.13 -5.41 -32.79
C LYS A 189 10.57 -4.17 -32.00
N GLY A 190 11.18 -4.33 -30.83
CA GLY A 190 11.63 -3.23 -29.98
C GLY A 190 12.99 -2.62 -30.35
N GLU A 191 13.87 -3.31 -31.06
CA GLU A 191 15.28 -2.90 -31.22
C GLU A 191 15.62 -2.23 -32.56
N SER A 192 14.66 -2.10 -33.49
CA SER A 192 14.96 -1.76 -34.89
C SER A 192 14.86 -0.27 -35.28
N SER A 193 14.61 0.66 -34.35
CA SER A 193 14.37 2.08 -34.72
C SER A 193 15.48 3.09 -34.43
N GLU A 194 16.56 2.76 -33.69
CA GLU A 194 17.51 3.80 -33.20
C GLU A 194 18.95 3.73 -33.76
N ARG A 195 19.24 2.99 -34.83
CA ARG A 195 20.62 2.92 -35.39
C ARG A 195 20.79 3.27 -36.86
N SER A 196 19.94 4.13 -37.43
CA SER A 196 20.17 4.70 -38.78
C SER A 196 20.19 6.22 -38.77
N ALA A 197 21.16 6.81 -38.06
CA ALA A 197 21.54 8.21 -38.23
C ALA A 197 23.07 8.36 -38.08
N ASP A 198 23.81 7.71 -38.98
CA ASP A 198 25.20 8.06 -39.30
C ASP A 198 25.53 7.54 -40.71
N ASP A 199 25.14 8.30 -41.72
CA ASP A 199 26.02 8.64 -42.85
C ASP A 199 25.39 9.78 -43.65
N SER A 200 25.69 11.04 -43.27
CA SER A 200 25.91 12.13 -44.24
C SER A 200 26.22 13.47 -43.58
N THR A 201 27.45 13.93 -43.87
CA THR A 201 27.86 15.34 -44.04
C THR A 201 28.14 16.20 -42.81
N VAL A 202 29.40 16.10 -42.39
CA VAL A 202 30.24 17.21 -41.93
C VAL A 202 30.00 18.52 -42.72
N ALA A 203 29.48 19.54 -42.04
CA ALA A 203 29.70 20.94 -42.42
C ALA A 203 29.78 21.81 -41.17
N SER A 204 31.00 22.22 -40.86
CA SER A 204 31.40 23.18 -39.85
C SER A 204 30.67 24.51 -39.99
N THR A 205 30.03 25.01 -38.94
CA THR A 205 29.83 26.46 -38.77
C THR A 205 29.86 26.84 -37.31
N SER A 206 30.99 27.39 -36.90
CA SER A 206 31.21 28.06 -35.62
C SER A 206 30.36 29.32 -35.54
N SER A 207 29.41 29.36 -34.60
CA SER A 207 28.85 30.62 -34.11
C SER A 207 28.61 30.53 -32.60
N SER A 208 29.49 31.25 -31.91
CA SER A 208 29.46 31.53 -30.48
C SER A 208 28.27 32.44 -30.14
N ALA A 209 27.28 31.92 -29.43
CA ALA A 209 26.26 32.73 -28.77
C ALA A 209 26.29 32.42 -27.25
N SER A 210 26.75 33.42 -26.50
CA SER A 210 26.82 33.45 -25.04
C SER A 210 25.43 33.41 -24.42
N VAL A 211 25.11 32.34 -23.68
CA VAL A 211 23.91 32.26 -22.84
C VAL A 211 24.24 32.76 -21.43
N PRO A 212 23.44 33.68 -20.85
CA PRO A 212 23.71 34.27 -19.55
C PRO A 212 23.49 33.27 -18.40
N ALA A 213 24.46 33.27 -17.48
CA ALA A 213 24.48 32.45 -16.28
C ALA A 213 23.32 32.80 -15.33
N ALA A 214 22.37 31.87 -15.19
CA ALA A 214 21.39 31.90 -14.11
C ALA A 214 22.04 31.42 -12.79
N PRO A 215 21.85 32.13 -11.67
CA PRO A 215 22.46 31.75 -10.39
C PRO A 215 21.81 30.49 -9.83
N LYS A 216 22.55 29.39 -9.83
CA LYS A 216 22.23 28.15 -9.11
C LYS A 216 22.28 28.41 -7.59
N ARG A 217 21.15 28.81 -7.00
CA ARG A 217 20.95 28.80 -5.55
C ARG A 217 20.70 27.35 -5.10
N PHE A 218 21.77 26.56 -5.05
CA PHE A 218 21.77 25.26 -4.38
C PHE A 218 21.59 25.51 -2.88
N GLN A 219 20.34 25.52 -2.41
CA GLN A 219 20.08 25.32 -1.00
C GLN A 219 20.39 23.88 -0.67
N LYS A 220 21.44 23.70 0.14
CA LYS A 220 21.89 22.46 0.75
C LYS A 220 20.75 21.92 1.63
N LEU A 221 19.83 21.16 1.02
CA LEU A 221 18.80 20.42 1.74
C LEU A 221 19.52 19.38 2.61
N LYS A 222 19.57 19.65 3.92
CA LYS A 222 20.10 18.72 4.92
C LYS A 222 19.27 17.43 4.83
N SER A 223 19.88 16.36 4.31
CA SER A 223 19.33 15.01 4.26
C SER A 223 19.35 14.36 5.65
N SER A 224 18.73 14.99 6.65
CA SER A 224 18.54 14.41 8.00
C SER A 224 17.14 13.83 8.16
N GLY A 225 16.68 13.11 7.14
CA GLY A 225 15.41 12.38 7.13
C GLY A 225 15.66 10.93 6.79
N SER A 226 16.32 10.22 7.71
CA SER A 226 16.39 8.76 7.67
C SER A 226 14.96 8.23 7.50
N PHE A 227 14.68 7.65 6.33
CA PHE A 227 13.44 6.96 6.00
C PHE A 227 13.40 5.61 6.75
N HIS A 228 13.63 5.67 8.06
CA HIS A 228 13.24 4.65 8.99
C HIS A 228 11.74 4.53 8.89
N GLU A 229 11.31 3.30 8.67
CA GLU A 229 9.95 2.81 8.78
C GLU A 229 9.12 3.67 9.73
N ARG A 230 8.35 4.61 9.18
CA ARG A 230 7.07 4.96 9.79
C ARG A 230 6.15 3.77 9.56
N SER A 231 6.44 2.70 10.31
CA SER A 231 5.41 1.82 10.81
C SER A 231 4.28 2.72 11.28
N LEU A 232 3.09 2.58 10.69
CA LEU A 232 1.86 3.27 11.08
C LEU A 232 1.40 2.88 12.50
N ARG A 233 2.31 2.43 13.38
CA ARG A 233 2.11 2.17 14.80
C ARG A 233 2.68 3.25 15.73
N SER A 234 3.23 4.36 15.21
CA SER A 234 4.01 5.31 16.03
C SER A 234 3.33 6.65 16.40
N SER A 235 2.00 6.77 16.36
CA SER A 235 1.31 7.96 16.90
C SER A 235 1.01 7.89 18.41
N PHE A 236 1.53 6.89 19.14
CA PHE A 236 1.32 6.72 20.58
C PHE A 236 2.62 6.73 21.40
N LYS A 237 3.62 7.53 21.04
CA LYS A 237 4.80 7.77 21.88
C LYS A 237 4.69 9.12 22.58
N GLY A 238 3.84 9.18 23.60
CA GLY A 238 3.63 10.37 24.41
C GLY A 238 3.13 10.14 25.85
N LEU A 239 2.95 8.89 26.30
CA LEU A 239 2.63 8.61 27.71
C LEU A 239 3.86 8.04 28.43
N LYS A 240 4.61 8.93 29.08
CA LYS A 240 5.54 8.55 30.15
C LYS A 240 4.71 7.97 31.29
N ARG A 241 4.63 6.64 31.34
CA ARG A 241 3.95 5.90 32.40
C ARG A 241 4.80 6.00 33.67
N VAL A 242 4.41 6.89 34.58
CA VAL A 242 4.93 6.94 35.96
C VAL A 242 4.34 5.73 36.68
N PHE A 243 5.09 4.62 36.71
CA PHE A 243 4.78 3.47 37.55
C PHE A 243 5.38 3.74 38.94
N SER A 244 4.65 4.45 39.80
CA SER A 244 4.91 4.41 41.25
C SER A 244 4.28 3.12 41.79
N GLY A 245 5.11 2.18 42.21
CA GLY A 245 4.68 0.89 42.73
C GLY A 245 3.94 1.01 44.06
N SER A 246 2.64 0.72 44.04
CA SER A 246 1.85 0.46 45.24
C SER A 246 2.07 -1.00 45.65
N LYS A 247 2.84 -1.21 46.73
CA LYS A 247 2.99 -2.51 47.40
C LYS A 247 1.61 -2.96 47.93
N LEU A 248 1.00 -3.93 47.27
CA LEU A 248 -0.16 -4.66 47.80
C LEU A 248 0.33 -5.63 48.88
N LEU A 249 0.02 -5.31 50.15
CA LEU A 249 0.15 -6.23 51.27
C LEU A 249 -0.72 -7.47 50.99
N ARG A 250 -0.07 -8.64 50.90
CA ARG A 250 -0.74 -9.95 50.99
C ARG A 250 -1.29 -10.11 52.41
N ARG A 251 -2.61 -10.17 52.53
CA ARG A 251 -3.31 -10.53 53.76
C ARG A 251 -3.37 -12.06 53.83
N ASN A 252 -2.68 -12.65 54.80
CA ASN A 252 -2.77 -14.08 55.13
C ASN A 252 -4.20 -14.41 55.55
N GLN A 253 -4.77 -15.48 54.98
CA GLN A 253 -6.00 -16.10 55.48
C GLN A 253 -5.63 -17.32 56.33
N PRO A 254 -6.24 -17.52 57.51
CA PRO A 254 -5.99 -18.68 58.35
C PRO A 254 -6.70 -19.93 57.83
N THR A 255 -5.98 -21.04 57.82
CA THR A 255 -6.50 -22.39 57.58
C THR A 255 -7.26 -22.88 58.80
N THR A 256 -8.58 -23.03 58.69
CA THR A 256 -9.38 -23.80 59.65
C THR A 256 -9.25 -25.29 59.33
N ALA A 257 -8.59 -26.01 60.23
CA ALA A 257 -8.62 -27.46 60.28
C ALA A 257 -10.00 -27.93 60.74
N VAL A 258 -10.58 -28.89 60.02
CA VAL A 258 -11.76 -29.65 60.46
C VAL A 258 -11.25 -31.02 60.89
N ALA A 259 -11.59 -31.38 62.13
CA ALA A 259 -11.32 -32.67 62.76
C ALA A 259 -12.36 -33.70 62.35
#